data_AF-A0A2W0EJR3-F1
#
_entry.id   AF-A0A2W0EJR3-F1
#
_cell.length_a   1.000
_cell.length_b   1.000
_cell.length_c   1.000
_cell.angle_alpha   90.00
_cell.angle_beta   90.00
_cell.angle_gamma   90.00
#
_symmetry.space_group_name_H-M   'P 1'
#
loop_
_entity.id
_entity.type
_entity.pdbx_description
1 polymer ?
#
loop_
_entity_poly.entity_id
_entity_poly.type
_entity_poly.pdbx_seq_one_letter_code
_entity_poly.pdbx_strand_id
1 'polypeptide(L)'
;MNPAPALPVCCTPLDDHWPLPFVLPDTVLLSTHFDSARLASDDFQRSAIEVPASIQRSVAKRQAEFLAGRVCARAALQRLEGLSFIPAIGEDRAPVWPA
;
A
#
# COMPACT_ATOMS: atom_id res chain seq x y z
N MET A 1 2.57 -17.80 9.89
CA MET A 1 2.80 -16.85 8.80
C MET A 1 1.56 -16.85 7.92
N ASN A 2 0.69 -15.85 8.06
CA ASN A 2 -0.44 -15.72 7.14
C ASN A 2 0.09 -15.22 5.80
N PRO A 3 -0.24 -15.87 4.66
CA PRO A 3 0.17 -15.36 3.36
C PRO A 3 -0.43 -13.97 3.17
N ALA A 4 0.40 -13.03 2.70
CA ALA A 4 -0.12 -11.73 2.29
C ALA A 4 -1.16 -11.94 1.19
N PRO A 5 -2.30 -11.21 1.21
CA PRO A 5 -3.28 -11.30 0.14
C PRO A 5 -2.62 -10.95 -1.20
N ALA A 6 -3.09 -11.59 -2.27
CA ALA A 6 -2.59 -11.34 -3.62
C ALA A 6 -2.67 -9.84 -3.96
N LEU A 7 -1.69 -9.35 -4.73
CA LEU A 7 -1.64 -7.95 -5.12
C LEU A 7 -2.86 -7.57 -5.98
N PRO A 8 -3.37 -6.32 -5.85
CA PRO A 8 -4.45 -5.81 -6.69
C PRO A 8 -4.12 -5.94 -8.18
N VAL A 9 -5.14 -6.15 -9.01
CA VAL A 9 -4.94 -6.27 -10.48
C VAL A 9 -4.42 -4.97 -11.09
N CYS A 10 -4.74 -3.83 -10.47
CA CYS A 10 -4.22 -2.54 -10.89
C CYS A 10 -2.74 -2.32 -10.56
N CYS A 11 -2.08 -3.19 -9.79
CA CYS A 11 -0.70 -3.04 -9.36
C CYS A 11 0.24 -4.05 -10.05
N THR A 12 1.48 -3.64 -10.28
CA THR A 12 2.56 -4.57 -10.64
C THR A 12 3.05 -5.35 -9.41
N PRO A 13 3.90 -6.37 -9.57
CA PRO A 13 4.65 -6.92 -8.44
C PRO A 13 5.39 -5.83 -7.66
N LEU A 14 5.54 -6.02 -6.35
CA LEU A 14 6.29 -5.10 -5.50
C LEU A 14 7.78 -5.15 -5.84
N ASP A 15 8.38 -3.98 -5.94
CA ASP A 15 9.80 -3.77 -6.21
C ASP A 15 10.46 -3.15 -4.97
N ASP A 16 11.60 -3.72 -4.55
CA ASP A 16 12.44 -3.23 -3.45
C ASP A 16 13.66 -2.42 -3.92
N HIS A 17 13.69 -2.05 -5.21
CA HIS A 17 14.71 -1.18 -5.76
C HIS A 17 14.84 0.12 -4.96
N TRP A 18 16.03 0.37 -4.44
CA TRP A 18 16.39 1.56 -3.68
C TRP A 18 16.98 2.64 -4.61
N PRO A 19 16.26 3.74 -4.90
CA PRO A 19 16.72 4.75 -5.86
C PRO A 19 17.55 5.87 -5.22
N LEU A 20 17.67 5.91 -3.89
CA LEU A 20 18.34 6.99 -3.17
C LEU A 20 19.86 6.73 -3.09
N PRO A 21 20.70 7.79 -3.07
CA PRO A 21 22.16 7.65 -3.11
C PRO A 21 22.76 6.98 -1.86
N PHE A 22 22.03 6.93 -0.75
CA PHE A 22 22.48 6.32 0.50
C PHE A 22 21.45 5.30 0.96
N VAL A 23 21.90 4.10 1.30
CA VAL A 23 21.07 3.05 1.92
C VAL A 23 20.92 3.36 3.40
N LEU A 24 19.69 3.30 3.91
CA LEU A 24 19.42 3.41 5.33
C LEU A 24 19.42 2.01 5.97
N PRO A 25 20.18 1.78 7.05
CA PRO A 25 20.12 0.51 7.78
C PRO A 25 18.71 0.31 8.36
N ASP A 26 18.32 -0.95 8.52
CA ASP A 26 17.03 -1.37 9.10
C ASP A 26 15.81 -0.70 8.43
N THR A 27 15.92 -0.42 7.13
CA THR A 27 14.88 0.24 6.34
C THR A 27 14.49 -0.63 5.16
N VAL A 28 13.18 -0.72 4.90
CA VAL A 28 12.63 -1.38 3.72
C VAL A 28 11.89 -0.34 2.89
N LEU A 29 12.27 -0.24 1.62
CA LEU A 29 11.52 0.50 0.62
C LEU A 29 10.80 -0.52 -0.26
N LEU A 30 9.48 -0.35 -0.43
CA LEU A 30 8.71 -1.09 -1.41
C LEU A 30 7.89 -0.14 -2.27
N SER A 31 7.91 -0.40 -3.57
CA SER A 31 7.19 0.38 -4.56
C SER A 31 6.41 -0.55 -5.50
N THR A 32 5.42 0.02 -6.17
CA THR A 32 4.69 -0.64 -7.26
C THR A 32 4.25 0.43 -8.23
N HIS A 33 4.19 0.08 -9.51
CA HIS A 33 3.40 0.85 -10.46
C HIS A 33 1.92 0.51 -10.31
N PHE A 34 1.06 1.44 -10.69
CA PHE A 34 -0.38 1.20 -10.75
C PHE A 34 -0.98 1.75 -12.03
N ASP A 35 -2.03 1.08 -12.52
CA ASP A 35 -2.85 1.52 -13.64
C ASP A 35 -4.29 1.77 -13.16
N SER A 36 -4.68 3.05 -13.14
CA SER A 36 -6.01 3.46 -12.70
C SER A 36 -7.15 2.95 -13.60
N ALA A 37 -6.88 2.62 -14.86
CA ALA A 37 -7.88 2.05 -15.77
C ALA A 37 -8.19 0.57 -15.43
N ARG A 38 -7.30 -0.08 -14.67
CA ARG A 38 -7.44 -1.48 -14.24
C ARG A 38 -7.92 -1.64 -12.79
N LEU A 39 -8.26 -0.54 -12.12
CA LEU A 39 -8.81 -0.59 -10.77
C LEU A 39 -10.19 -1.26 -10.80
N ALA A 40 -10.28 -2.45 -10.21
CA ALA A 40 -11.52 -3.18 -10.06
C ALA A 40 -12.25 -2.71 -8.79
N SER A 41 -13.59 -2.81 -8.79
CA SER A 41 -14.42 -2.41 -7.64
C SER A 41 -14.16 -3.24 -6.38
N ASP A 42 -13.66 -4.47 -6.52
CA ASP A 42 -13.37 -5.38 -5.41
C ASP A 42 -11.89 -5.41 -5.01
N ASP A 43 -11.00 -4.65 -5.66
CA ASP A 43 -9.56 -4.65 -5.37
C ASP A 43 -9.24 -4.27 -3.91
N PHE A 44 -9.98 -3.33 -3.34
CA PHE A 44 -9.86 -2.95 -1.92
C PHE A 44 -10.23 -4.10 -0.98
N GLN A 45 -11.34 -4.78 -1.26
CA GLN A 45 -11.82 -5.91 -0.47
C GLN A 45 -10.87 -7.11 -0.57
N ARG A 46 -10.36 -7.41 -1.78
CA ARG A 46 -9.36 -8.47 -2.00
C ARG A 46 -8.05 -8.18 -1.27
N SER A 47 -7.69 -6.90 -1.20
CA SER A 47 -6.49 -6.46 -0.50
C SER A 47 -6.70 -6.30 1.00
N ALA A 48 -7.90 -6.54 1.54
CA ALA A 48 -8.27 -6.29 2.92
C ALA A 48 -7.95 -4.86 3.39
N ILE A 49 -8.10 -3.87 2.50
CA ILE A 49 -7.87 -2.45 2.78
C ILE A 49 -9.22 -1.74 2.84
N GLU A 50 -9.53 -1.14 3.99
CA GLU A 50 -10.72 -0.30 4.14
C GLU A 50 -10.59 0.96 3.28
N VAL A 51 -11.70 1.36 2.65
CA VAL A 51 -11.76 2.57 1.80
C VAL A 51 -12.42 3.69 2.58
N PRO A 52 -11.67 4.72 3.01
CA PRO A 52 -12.27 5.88 3.65
C PRO A 52 -13.22 6.61 2.69
N ALA A 53 -14.28 7.22 3.22
CA ALA A 53 -15.27 7.95 2.41
C ALA A 53 -14.68 9.08 1.55
N SER A 54 -13.52 9.64 1.92
CA SER A 54 -12.79 10.62 1.11
C SER A 54 -12.16 9.99 -0.13
N ILE A 55 -11.63 8.76 -0.02
CA ILE A 55 -11.07 8.00 -1.14
C ILE A 55 -12.18 7.41 -2.00
N GLN A 56 -13.24 6.88 -1.38
CA GLN A 56 -14.37 6.29 -2.12
C GLN A 56 -15.03 7.28 -3.10
N ARG A 57 -15.09 8.57 -2.73
CA ARG A 57 -15.62 9.65 -3.60
C ARG A 57 -14.59 10.23 -4.57
N SER A 58 -13.33 9.80 -4.50
CA SER A 58 -12.27 10.30 -5.36
C SER A 58 -12.28 9.61 -6.73
N VAL A 59 -11.66 10.24 -7.73
CA VAL A 59 -11.45 9.64 -9.05
C VAL A 59 -10.59 8.37 -8.99
N ALA A 60 -10.73 7.48 -9.98
CA ALA A 60 -10.04 6.18 -10.04
C ALA A 60 -8.53 6.28 -9.84
N LYS A 61 -7.87 7.31 -10.41
CA LYS A 61 -6.43 7.55 -10.21
C LYS A 61 -6.06 7.67 -8.74
N ARG A 62 -6.82 8.44 -7.98
CA ARG A 62 -6.55 8.66 -6.55
C ARG A 62 -6.88 7.43 -5.71
N GLN A 63 -7.91 6.68 -6.08
CA GLN A 63 -8.25 5.41 -5.43
C GLN A 63 -7.13 4.38 -5.63
N ALA A 64 -6.66 4.20 -6.87
CA ALA A 64 -5.58 3.27 -7.21
C ALA A 64 -4.27 3.64 -6.50
N GLU A 65 -3.93 4.93 -6.47
CA GLU A 65 -2.76 5.44 -5.73
C GLU A 65 -2.83 5.11 -4.23
N PHE A 66 -3.99 5.36 -3.60
CA PHE A 66 -4.18 5.07 -2.18
C PHE A 66 -4.06 3.58 -1.88
N LEU A 67 -4.70 2.74 -2.71
CA LEU A 67 -4.61 1.28 -2.60
C LEU A 67 -3.16 0.79 -2.73
N ALA A 68 -2.47 1.21 -3.79
CA ALA A 68 -1.07 0.86 -4.05
C ALA A 68 -0.17 1.24 -2.86
N GLY A 69 -0.29 2.47 -2.36
CA GLY A 69 0.48 2.93 -1.21
C GLY A 69 0.22 2.11 0.06
N ARG A 70 -1.03 1.73 0.33
CA ARG A 70 -1.39 0.90 1.49
C ARG A 70 -0.89 -0.54 1.37
N VAL A 71 -0.90 -1.11 0.16
CA VAL A 71 -0.32 -2.43 -0.10
C VAL A 71 1.20 -2.41 0.12
N CYS A 72 1.91 -1.40 -0.39
CA CYS A 72 3.35 -1.23 -0.16
C CYS A 72 3.68 -1.08 1.32
N ALA A 73 2.95 -0.23 2.04
CA ALA A 73 3.19 0.00 3.48
C ALA A 73 3.02 -1.28 4.30
N ARG A 74 1.94 -2.04 4.08
CA ARG A 74 1.74 -3.34 4.76
C ARG A 74 2.85 -4.32 4.44
N ALA A 75 3.25 -4.43 3.18
CA ALA A 75 4.32 -5.35 2.80
C ALA A 75 5.67 -4.95 3.41
N ALA A 76 5.94 -3.65 3.53
CA ALA A 76 7.15 -3.14 4.16
C ALA A 76 7.16 -3.46 5.67
N LEU A 77 6.05 -3.21 6.37
CA LEU A 77 5.88 -3.59 7.78
C LEU A 77 6.01 -5.10 8.00
N GLN A 78 5.50 -5.91 7.07
CA GLN A 78 5.66 -7.36 7.12
C GLN A 78 7.13 -7.79 6.97
N ARG A 79 7.92 -7.10 6.14
CA ARG A 79 9.36 -7.39 5.96
C ARG A 79 10.21 -6.87 7.12
N LEU A 80 9.88 -5.70 7.67
CA LEU A 80 10.63 -5.08 8.77
C LEU A 80 10.35 -5.75 10.11
N GLU A 81 9.08 -5.98 10.43
CA GLU A 81 8.65 -6.34 11.79
C GLU A 81 7.78 -7.61 11.83
N GLY A 82 7.52 -8.24 10.68
CA GLY A 82 6.61 -9.38 10.60
C GLY A 82 5.14 -9.00 10.79
N LEU A 83 4.81 -7.71 10.79
CA LEU A 83 3.48 -7.18 11.05
C LEU A 83 2.65 -7.00 9.78
N SER A 84 1.51 -7.68 9.71
CA SER A 84 0.51 -7.49 8.66
C SER A 84 -0.45 -6.37 9.03
N PHE A 85 0.03 -5.13 9.01
CA PHE A 85 -0.72 -3.94 9.43
C PHE A 85 -0.94 -2.96 8.27
N ILE A 86 -2.11 -2.32 8.23
CA ILE A 86 -2.44 -1.28 7.25
C ILE A 86 -2.56 0.04 8.00
N PRO A 87 -1.65 1.01 7.76
CA PRO A 87 -1.70 2.31 8.42
C PRO A 87 -3.04 3.03 8.22
N ALA A 88 -3.66 3.46 9.31
CA ALA A 88 -4.85 4.30 9.25
C ALA A 88 -4.52 5.69 8.67
N ILE A 89 -5.55 6.50 8.43
CA ILE A 89 -5.37 7.92 8.09
C ILE A 89 -5.50 8.74 9.37
N GLY A 90 -4.44 9.44 9.75
CA GLY A 90 -4.39 10.36 10.89
C GLY A 90 -4.61 11.81 10.49
N GLU A 91 -4.17 12.71 11.37
CA GLU A 91 -4.20 14.15 11.14
C GLU A 91 -3.47 14.54 9.85
N ASP A 92 -3.97 15.56 9.15
CA ASP A 92 -3.47 16.01 7.84
C ASP A 92 -3.32 14.91 6.78
N ARG A 93 -4.07 13.81 6.94
CA ARG A 93 -4.05 12.63 6.08
C ARG A 93 -2.73 11.83 6.14
N ALA A 94 -1.92 12.05 7.17
CA ALA A 94 -0.71 11.27 7.40
C ALA A 94 -1.03 9.80 7.70
N PRO A 95 -0.19 8.83 7.29
CA PRO A 95 -0.33 7.46 7.75
C PRO A 95 -0.04 7.34 9.25
N VAL A 96 -0.91 6.65 10.00
CA VAL A 96 -0.65 6.30 11.41
C VAL A 96 0.07 4.96 11.46
N TRP A 97 1.34 4.99 11.86
CA TRP A 97 2.20 3.81 11.97
C TRP A 97 1.97 3.06 13.30
N PRO A 98 2.24 1.75 13.35
CA PRO A 98 2.29 1.02 14.62
C PRO A 98 3.41 1.55 15.52
N ALA A 99 3.29 1.31 16.83
CA ALA A 99 4.23 1.75 17.86
C ALA A 99 5.36 0.73 18.11
#